data_AF-L7MDE8-F1
#
_entry.id   AF-L7MDE8-F1
#
_cell.length_a   1.000
_cell.length_b   1.000
_cell.length_c   1.000
_cell.angle_alpha   90.00
_cell.angle_beta   90.00
_cell.angle_gamma   90.00
#
_symmetry.space_group_name_H-M   'P 1'
#
loop_
_entity.id
_entity.type
_entity.pdbx_description
1 polymer ?
#
loop_
_entity_poly.entity_id
_entity_poly.type
_entity_poly.pdbx_seq_one_letter_code
_entity_poly.pdbx_strand_id
1 'polypeptide(L)'
;PQLYFSLQGQRVASRYSNNAGQSYILRSRLAWSAASKMPNLVSAQLDAHQVVENAVAAKREQLHSIGRFLWENPEIRFEEHKAHDILCTFLETEGFDVKRHYILQTAFRAEYGEGSSPVVALLCEYDALPGIGHACGHNLIAQSALTAAVAVRALMKTHEQLCGVPLQGRVVVLGTPAEEGGMGKELLLRAGALDGVDAALMAHPEKGSALRVVLSARCGVTALFEYAGEEHDVQSRA
;
A
#
# COMPACT_ATOMS: atom_id res chain seq x y z
N PRO A 1 16.86 -8.74 14.23
CA PRO A 1 16.12 -9.23 13.05
C PRO A 1 16.09 -8.14 11.96
N GLN A 2 16.86 -8.31 10.88
CA GLN A 2 16.76 -7.45 9.70
C GLN A 2 15.42 -7.75 9.02
N LEU A 3 14.51 -6.77 9.04
CA LEU A 3 13.26 -6.84 8.28
C LEU A 3 13.60 -6.56 6.82
N TYR A 4 13.30 -7.52 5.96
CA TYR A 4 13.55 -7.47 4.53
C TYR A 4 12.21 -7.20 3.82
N PHE A 5 12.13 -6.11 3.04
CA PHE A 5 10.90 -5.67 2.37
C PHE A 5 10.90 -6.04 0.89
N SER A 6 9.72 -6.40 0.35
CA SER A 6 9.45 -6.52 -1.08
C SER A 6 8.85 -5.20 -1.58
N LEU A 7 9.27 -4.71 -2.75
CA LEU A 7 8.68 -3.54 -3.41
C LEU A 7 7.83 -4.00 -4.58
N GLN A 8 6.51 -4.00 -4.46
CA GLN A 8 5.62 -4.24 -5.60
C GLN A 8 5.27 -2.93 -6.29
N GLY A 9 5.98 -2.55 -7.36
CA GLY A 9 5.56 -1.45 -8.24
C GLY A 9 4.72 -1.96 -9.40
N GLN A 10 3.40 -1.77 -9.34
CA GLN A 10 2.54 -1.93 -10.52
C GLN A 10 2.20 -0.55 -11.07
N ARG A 11 2.38 -0.35 -12.38
CA ARG A 11 1.74 0.79 -13.08
C ARG A 11 0.24 0.57 -13.00
N VAL A 12 -0.49 1.55 -12.48
CA VAL A 12 -1.95 1.53 -12.54
C VAL A 12 -2.34 1.86 -13.98
N ALA A 13 -2.46 0.83 -14.83
CA ALA A 13 -3.09 0.98 -16.13
C ALA A 13 -4.59 0.76 -15.95
N SER A 14 -5.39 1.82 -15.96
CA SER A 14 -6.84 1.71 -16.11
C SER A 14 -7.15 1.15 -17.49
N ARG A 15 -7.25 -0.18 -17.61
CA ARG A 15 -7.80 -0.83 -18.81
C ARG A 15 -9.25 -1.20 -18.55
N TYR A 16 -10.15 -0.29 -18.91
CA TYR A 16 -11.51 -0.66 -19.31
C TYR A 16 -11.48 -1.02 -20.79
N SER A 17 -11.78 -2.26 -21.15
CA SER A 17 -11.98 -2.67 -22.54
C SER A 17 -13.44 -2.44 -22.93
N ASN A 18 -13.70 -1.45 -23.78
CA ASN A 18 -14.89 -1.48 -24.63
C ASN A 18 -14.56 -2.25 -25.93
N ASN A 19 -15.58 -2.91 -26.49
CA ASN A 19 -15.57 -3.87 -27.61
C ASN A 19 -15.09 -3.32 -28.99
N ALA A 20 -14.06 -2.50 -29.04
CA ALA A 20 -13.41 -2.07 -30.27
C ALA A 20 -11.89 -2.09 -30.05
N GLY A 21 -11.25 -3.19 -30.46
CA GLY A 21 -9.82 -3.46 -30.24
C GLY A 21 -8.88 -2.48 -30.94
N GLN A 22 -8.74 -1.27 -30.41
CA GLN A 22 -7.70 -0.31 -30.79
C GLN A 22 -6.83 0.05 -29.59
N SER A 23 -5.60 -0.43 -29.60
CA SER A 23 -4.56 -0.09 -28.64
C SER A 23 -3.82 1.19 -29.09
N TYR A 24 -4.02 2.29 -28.37
CA TYR A 24 -3.22 3.51 -28.53
C TYR A 24 -2.05 3.45 -27.53
N ILE A 25 -0.83 3.25 -28.04
CA ILE A 25 0.39 3.42 -27.23
C ILE A 25 0.73 4.91 -27.21
N LEU A 26 0.23 5.62 -26.20
CA LEU A 26 0.73 6.96 -25.87
C LEU A 26 2.13 6.81 -25.25
N ARG A 27 3.16 6.92 -26.10
CA ARG A 27 4.54 7.13 -25.64
C ARG A 27 4.68 8.59 -25.19
N SER A 28 4.45 8.88 -23.92
CA SER A 28 4.88 10.16 -23.37
C SER A 28 6.41 10.17 -23.32
N ARG A 29 7.01 10.96 -24.23
CA ARG A 29 8.41 11.35 -24.14
C ARG A 29 8.53 12.26 -22.92
N LEU A 30 8.92 11.71 -21.77
CA LEU A 30 9.48 12.53 -20.70
C LEU A 30 10.74 13.17 -21.28
N ALA A 31 10.65 14.47 -21.58
CA ALA A 31 11.77 15.27 -22.06
C ALA A 31 12.78 15.36 -20.91
N TRP A 32 13.77 14.48 -20.94
CA TRP A 32 14.98 14.54 -20.14
C TRP A 32 15.87 15.68 -20.65
N SER A 33 15.38 16.92 -20.61
CA SER A 33 16.08 18.11 -21.13
C SER A 33 16.74 18.95 -20.03
N ALA A 34 16.65 18.54 -18.76
CA ALA A 34 17.22 19.27 -17.63
C ALA A 34 18.57 18.72 -17.12
N ALA A 35 19.15 17.70 -17.78
CA ALA A 35 20.36 17.03 -17.31
C ALA A 35 21.63 17.92 -17.35
N SER A 36 21.59 19.08 -18.02
CA SER A 36 22.77 19.94 -18.19
C SER A 36 22.99 20.94 -17.04
N LYS A 37 22.15 20.95 -16.00
CA LYS A 37 22.26 21.85 -14.84
C LYS A 37 22.29 21.16 -13.48
N MET A 38 22.43 19.84 -13.42
CA MET A 38 22.46 19.16 -12.12
C MET A 38 23.89 19.17 -11.54
N PRO A 39 24.06 19.56 -10.27
CA PRO A 39 25.30 19.29 -9.54
C PRO A 39 25.57 17.77 -9.52
N ASN A 40 26.80 17.40 -9.18
CA ASN A 40 27.33 16.04 -9.23
C ASN A 40 26.30 15.00 -8.72
N LEU A 41 25.67 14.24 -9.63
CA LEU A 41 24.51 13.37 -9.34
C LEU A 41 24.77 12.37 -8.20
N VAL A 42 26.03 11.95 -8.06
CA VAL A 42 26.47 11.02 -7.00
C VAL A 42 26.37 11.65 -5.61
N SER A 43 26.75 12.93 -5.44
CA SER A 43 26.64 13.59 -4.14
C SER A 43 25.18 13.84 -3.78
N ALA A 44 24.36 14.30 -4.73
CA ALA A 44 22.93 14.50 -4.51
C ALA A 44 22.20 13.20 -4.12
N GLN A 45 22.60 12.05 -4.69
CA GLN A 45 22.03 10.75 -4.32
C GLN A 45 22.46 10.29 -2.92
N LEU A 46 23.73 10.50 -2.54
CA LEU A 46 24.22 10.22 -1.20
C LEU A 46 23.52 11.08 -0.14
N ASP A 47 23.29 12.35 -0.44
CA ASP A 47 22.58 13.28 0.44
C ASP A 47 21.10 12.86 0.63
N ALA A 48 20.43 12.42 -0.46
CA ALA A 48 19.05 11.93 -0.39
C ALA A 48 18.93 10.66 0.47
N HIS A 49 19.87 9.72 0.35
CA HIS A 49 19.90 8.51 1.18
C HIS A 49 20.06 8.87 2.66
N GLN A 50 20.98 9.80 2.98
CA GLN A 50 21.20 10.22 4.35
C GLN A 50 19.97 10.92 4.96
N VAL A 51 19.26 11.74 4.19
CA VAL A 51 18.00 12.35 4.64
C VAL A 51 16.97 11.28 4.99
N VAL A 52 16.79 10.29 4.13
CA VAL A 52 15.84 9.19 4.35
C VAL A 52 16.21 8.39 5.60
N GLU A 53 17.47 7.99 5.73
CA GLU A 53 17.95 7.22 6.89
C GLU A 53 17.76 7.99 8.19
N ASN A 54 18.09 9.29 8.20
CA ASN A 54 17.94 10.14 9.38
C ASN A 54 16.47 10.33 9.76
N ALA A 55 15.59 10.55 8.78
CA ALA A 55 14.16 10.71 9.03
C ALA A 55 13.54 9.43 9.62
N VAL A 56 13.88 8.27 9.06
CA VAL A 56 13.41 6.98 9.57
C VAL A 56 14.00 6.70 10.95
N ALA A 57 15.29 6.98 11.17
CA ALA A 57 15.92 6.80 12.48
C ALA A 57 15.27 7.68 13.56
N ALA A 58 14.97 8.94 13.24
CA ALA A 58 14.33 9.89 14.15
C ALA A 58 12.90 9.47 14.55
N LYS A 59 12.21 8.70 13.70
CA LYS A 59 10.84 8.23 13.92
C LYS A 59 10.74 6.76 14.32
N ARG A 60 11.88 6.06 14.45
CA ARG A 60 11.95 4.61 14.69
C ARG A 60 11.08 4.14 15.84
N GLU A 61 11.22 4.75 17.02
CA GLU A 61 10.47 4.34 18.21
C GLU A 61 8.96 4.56 18.05
N GLN A 62 8.56 5.67 17.42
CA GLN A 62 7.14 5.96 17.16
C GLN A 62 6.54 5.00 16.12
N LEU A 63 7.29 4.67 15.05
CA LEU A 63 6.86 3.70 14.05
C LEU A 63 6.75 2.29 14.66
N HIS A 64 7.73 1.89 15.48
CA HIS A 64 7.71 0.62 16.20
C HIS A 64 6.57 0.54 17.22
N SER A 65 6.25 1.63 17.92
CA SER A 65 5.16 1.65 18.89
C SER A 65 3.80 1.51 18.20
N ILE A 66 3.61 2.10 17.01
CA ILE A 66 2.40 1.90 16.20
C ILE A 66 2.28 0.43 15.76
N GLY A 67 3.35 -0.16 15.21
CA GLY A 67 3.34 -1.57 14.79
C GLY A 67 3.08 -2.53 15.96
N ARG A 68 3.58 -2.22 17.16
CA ARG A 68 3.28 -2.95 18.40
C ARG A 68 1.82 -2.76 18.83
N PHE A 69 1.31 -1.53 18.79
CA PHE A 69 -0.08 -1.26 19.15
C PHE A 69 -1.05 -2.04 18.28
N LEU A 70 -0.82 -2.09 16.96
CA LEU A 70 -1.61 -2.90 16.03
C LEU A 70 -1.52 -4.40 16.40
N TRP A 71 -0.30 -4.91 16.64
CA TRP A 71 -0.10 -6.29 17.08
C TRP A 71 -0.88 -6.64 18.35
N GLU A 72 -0.90 -5.74 19.33
CA GLU A 72 -1.58 -5.93 20.62
C GLU A 72 -3.10 -5.70 20.56
N ASN A 73 -3.60 -5.04 19.51
CA ASN A 73 -5.01 -4.72 19.31
C ASN A 73 -5.52 -5.25 17.96
N PRO A 74 -5.54 -6.58 17.75
CA PRO A 74 -5.98 -7.15 16.48
C PRO A 74 -7.47 -6.87 16.26
N GLU A 75 -7.78 -6.27 15.11
CA GLU A 75 -9.15 -6.00 14.66
C GLU A 75 -9.39 -6.71 13.33
N ILE A 76 -10.51 -7.41 13.22
CA ILE A 76 -10.84 -8.19 12.02
C ILE A 76 -11.38 -7.29 10.89
N ARG A 77 -11.46 -7.86 9.69
CA ARG A 77 -11.97 -7.20 8.49
C ARG A 77 -13.21 -6.32 8.75
N PHE A 78 -13.15 -5.07 8.28
CA PHE A 78 -14.16 -4.01 8.42
C PHE A 78 -14.41 -3.48 9.84
N GLU A 79 -13.71 -3.99 10.85
CA GLU A 79 -13.82 -3.56 12.25
C GLU A 79 -12.51 -2.93 12.75
N GLU A 80 -11.61 -2.52 11.85
CA GLU A 80 -10.27 -1.99 12.13
C GLU A 80 -10.28 -0.54 12.61
N HIS A 81 -11.14 -0.21 13.59
CA HIS A 81 -11.37 1.16 14.06
C HIS A 81 -10.17 1.75 14.82
N LYS A 82 -9.57 1.01 15.76
CA LYS A 82 -8.37 1.46 16.49
C LYS A 82 -7.17 1.56 15.55
N ALA A 83 -7.02 0.59 14.64
CA ALA A 83 -5.97 0.61 13.63
C ALA A 83 -6.11 1.83 12.71
N HIS A 84 -7.31 2.08 12.18
CA HIS A 84 -7.63 3.26 11.39
C HIS A 84 -7.25 4.55 12.16
N ASP A 85 -7.68 4.67 13.41
CA ASP A 85 -7.50 5.90 14.17
C ASP A 85 -6.05 6.21 14.49
N ILE A 86 -5.26 5.21 14.91
CA ILE A 86 -3.84 5.44 15.21
C ILE A 86 -3.03 5.79 13.95
N LEU A 87 -3.33 5.13 12.82
CA LEU A 87 -2.65 5.38 11.55
C LEU A 87 -2.97 6.77 11.00
N CYS A 88 -4.24 7.17 11.00
CA CYS A 88 -4.66 8.50 10.56
C CYS A 88 -4.05 9.59 11.45
N THR A 89 -4.10 9.41 12.77
CA THR A 89 -3.55 10.38 13.73
C THR A 89 -2.06 10.57 13.51
N PHE A 90 -1.31 9.47 13.30
CA PHE A 90 0.11 9.57 12.99
C PHE A 90 0.37 10.37 11.71
N LEU A 91 -0.34 10.08 10.62
CA LEU A 91 -0.17 10.77 9.34
C LEU A 91 -0.54 12.26 9.43
N GLU A 92 -1.59 12.60 10.17
CA GLU A 92 -1.97 13.99 10.48
C GLU A 92 -0.86 14.71 11.25
N THR A 93 -0.26 14.06 12.27
CA THR A 93 0.88 14.65 13.00
C THR A 93 2.13 14.80 12.15
N GLU A 94 2.30 13.96 11.13
CA GLU A 94 3.34 14.15 10.12
C GLU A 94 2.95 15.24 9.10
N GLY A 95 1.74 15.79 9.14
CA GLY A 95 1.30 16.88 8.27
C GLY A 95 0.86 16.41 6.89
N PHE A 96 0.39 15.17 6.76
CA PHE A 96 -0.39 14.72 5.61
C PHE A 96 -1.80 15.30 5.67
N ASP A 97 -2.40 15.58 4.51
CA ASP A 97 -3.84 15.83 4.39
C ASP A 97 -4.58 14.49 4.46
N VAL A 98 -5.22 14.19 5.58
CA VAL A 98 -5.85 12.89 5.84
C VAL A 98 -7.36 12.97 5.72
N LYS A 99 -7.90 12.20 4.78
CA LYS A 99 -9.32 11.88 4.66
C LYS A 99 -9.58 10.56 5.38
N ARG A 100 -10.04 10.64 6.63
CA ARG A 100 -10.56 9.51 7.41
C ARG A 100 -11.85 8.98 6.80
N HIS A 101 -12.18 7.72 7.05
CA HIS A 101 -13.42 7.06 6.57
C HIS A 101 -13.64 7.23 5.05
N TYR A 102 -12.57 7.06 4.28
CA TYR A 102 -12.55 7.31 2.85
C TYR A 102 -13.12 6.10 2.08
N ILE A 103 -14.32 6.27 1.51
CA ILE A 103 -15.10 5.25 0.76
C ILE A 103 -15.60 4.09 1.63
N LEU A 104 -14.73 3.47 2.42
CA LEU A 104 -15.09 2.46 3.43
C LEU A 104 -14.90 3.04 4.83
N GLN A 105 -15.66 2.52 5.80
CA GLN A 105 -15.67 3.05 7.16
C GLN A 105 -14.29 3.01 7.83
N THR A 106 -13.50 1.98 7.58
CA THR A 106 -12.15 1.85 8.16
C THR A 106 -11.05 2.12 7.15
N ALA A 107 -11.36 2.67 5.97
CA ALA A 107 -10.36 3.11 4.99
C ALA A 107 -10.01 4.59 5.18
N PHE A 108 -8.82 4.99 4.72
CA PHE A 108 -8.39 6.38 4.73
C PHE A 108 -7.53 6.71 3.51
N ARG A 109 -7.40 7.99 3.20
CA ARG A 109 -6.50 8.50 2.16
C ARG A 109 -5.72 9.69 2.69
N ALA A 110 -4.41 9.54 2.81
CA ALA A 110 -3.52 10.58 3.30
C ALA A 110 -2.58 11.05 2.18
N GLU A 111 -2.53 12.34 1.89
CA GLU A 111 -1.71 12.89 0.81
C GLU A 111 -0.63 13.86 1.32
N TYR A 112 0.54 13.85 0.68
CA TYR A 112 1.59 14.84 0.91
C TYR A 112 2.31 15.16 -0.40
N GLY A 113 2.72 16.42 -0.57
CA GLY A 113 3.44 16.91 -1.73
C GLY A 113 2.55 17.75 -2.67
N GLU A 114 3.15 18.22 -3.75
CA GLU A 114 2.52 19.13 -4.71
C GLU A 114 2.68 18.62 -6.15
N GLY A 115 1.81 19.10 -7.03
CA GLY A 115 1.80 18.69 -8.43
C GLY A 115 0.89 17.50 -8.73
N SER A 116 0.60 17.34 -10.02
CA SER A 116 -0.37 16.36 -10.51
C SER A 116 0.23 15.01 -10.88
N SER A 117 1.57 14.90 -11.03
CA SER A 117 2.28 13.67 -11.37
C SER A 117 3.79 13.81 -11.06
N PRO A 118 4.48 12.74 -10.61
CA PRO A 118 3.93 11.43 -10.30
C PRO A 118 3.11 11.43 -9.00
N VAL A 119 2.01 10.68 -8.97
CA VAL A 119 1.26 10.33 -7.76
C VAL A 119 1.54 8.87 -7.42
N VAL A 120 2.23 8.63 -6.30
CA VAL A 120 2.61 7.27 -5.87
C VAL A 120 1.81 6.88 -4.63
N ALA A 121 1.02 5.81 -4.74
CA ALA A 121 0.26 5.26 -3.62
C ALA A 121 1.08 4.20 -2.86
N LEU A 122 1.10 4.30 -1.54
CA LEU A 122 1.60 3.31 -0.58
C LEU A 122 0.37 2.62 0.01
N LEU A 123 0.18 1.34 -0.32
CA LEU A 123 -0.95 0.56 0.19
C LEU A 123 -0.66 0.12 1.63
N CYS A 124 -1.63 0.37 2.51
CA CYS A 124 -1.50 0.17 3.95
C CYS A 124 -2.60 -0.77 4.43
N GLU A 125 -2.25 -2.01 4.78
CA GLU A 125 -3.18 -3.01 5.33
C GLU A 125 -2.98 -3.17 6.83
N TYR A 126 -4.05 -3.48 7.55
CA TYR A 126 -4.06 -3.51 9.01
C TYR A 126 -5.21 -4.33 9.61
N ASP A 127 -5.87 -5.20 8.83
CA ASP A 127 -6.79 -6.19 9.38
C ASP A 127 -6.03 -7.40 9.97
N ALA A 128 -6.65 -8.03 10.97
CA ALA A 128 -6.18 -9.22 11.62
C ALA A 128 -7.06 -10.44 11.30
N LEU A 129 -6.54 -11.63 11.55
CA LEU A 129 -7.24 -12.89 11.35
C LEU A 129 -8.03 -13.29 12.62
N PRO A 130 -9.26 -13.82 12.48
CA PRO A 130 -10.07 -14.27 13.61
C PRO A 130 -9.33 -15.30 14.48
N GLY A 131 -9.20 -15.01 15.78
CA GLY A 131 -8.64 -15.93 16.77
C GLY A 131 -7.11 -16.06 16.79
N ILE A 132 -6.39 -15.54 15.78
CA ILE A 132 -4.92 -15.65 15.70
C ILE A 132 -4.19 -14.31 15.49
N GLY A 133 -4.92 -13.20 15.42
CA GLY A 133 -4.33 -11.86 15.35
C GLY A 133 -3.64 -11.57 14.03
N HIS A 134 -2.57 -10.77 14.05
CA HIS A 134 -1.79 -10.41 12.86
C HIS A 134 -0.84 -11.52 12.39
N ALA A 135 -1.33 -12.75 12.28
CA ALA A 135 -0.53 -13.88 11.79
C ALA A 135 -0.06 -13.71 10.33
N CYS A 136 -0.76 -12.89 9.53
CA CYS A 136 -0.34 -12.49 8.17
C CYS A 136 0.61 -11.26 8.17
N GLY A 137 0.84 -10.65 9.33
CA GLY A 137 1.81 -9.56 9.51
C GLY A 137 1.33 -8.19 9.02
N HIS A 138 0.02 -7.93 8.93
CA HIS A 138 -0.51 -6.65 8.44
C HIS A 138 -0.09 -5.46 9.32
N ASN A 139 0.19 -5.67 10.61
CA ASN A 139 0.82 -4.65 11.45
C ASN A 139 2.18 -4.16 10.90
N LEU A 140 2.96 -5.06 10.29
CA LEU A 140 4.24 -4.73 9.65
C LEU A 140 4.02 -4.06 8.28
N ILE A 141 2.97 -4.43 7.55
CA ILE A 141 2.59 -3.77 6.28
C ILE A 141 2.25 -2.31 6.56
N ALA A 142 1.38 -2.04 7.53
CA ALA A 142 1.05 -0.68 7.94
C ALA A 142 2.28 0.11 8.38
N GLN A 143 3.13 -0.47 9.23
CA GLN A 143 4.36 0.18 9.67
C GLN A 143 5.31 0.49 8.51
N SER A 144 5.39 -0.39 7.51
CA SER A 144 6.22 -0.20 6.30
C SER A 144 5.71 0.97 5.46
N ALA A 145 4.40 1.05 5.23
CA ALA A 145 3.78 2.15 4.50
C ALA A 145 4.03 3.50 5.21
N LEU A 146 3.85 3.56 6.53
CA LEU A 146 4.16 4.76 7.32
C LEU A 146 5.65 5.15 7.26
N THR A 147 6.55 4.16 7.33
CA THR A 147 8.00 4.40 7.23
C THR A 147 8.37 5.01 5.89
N ALA A 148 7.83 4.47 4.80
CA ALA A 148 8.03 5.00 3.45
C ALA A 148 7.43 6.41 3.30
N ALA A 149 6.25 6.66 3.87
CA ALA A 149 5.62 7.97 3.87
C ALA A 149 6.48 9.04 4.57
N VAL A 150 7.01 8.73 5.76
CA VAL A 150 7.94 9.60 6.50
C VAL A 150 9.20 9.89 5.69
N ALA A 151 9.79 8.86 5.09
CA ALA A 151 11.00 8.98 4.27
C ALA A 151 10.80 9.90 3.06
N VAL A 152 9.76 9.64 2.26
CA VAL A 152 9.46 10.43 1.06
C VAL A 152 9.11 11.86 1.43
N ARG A 153 8.32 12.08 2.48
CA ARG A 153 8.01 13.40 2.99
C ARG A 153 9.28 14.18 3.36
N ALA A 154 10.19 13.56 4.12
CA ALA A 154 11.43 14.22 4.54
C ALA A 154 12.29 14.62 3.33
N LEU A 155 12.36 13.76 2.33
CA LEU A 155 13.03 14.08 1.07
C LEU A 155 12.33 15.23 0.35
N MET A 156 11.00 15.19 0.19
CA MET A 156 10.23 16.28 -0.44
C MET A 156 10.47 17.64 0.23
N LYS A 157 10.54 17.67 1.57
CA LYS A 157 10.82 18.90 2.34
C LYS A 157 12.22 19.47 2.11
N THR A 158 13.20 18.60 1.90
CA THR A 158 14.62 18.98 1.86
C THR A 158 15.18 19.10 0.46
N HIS A 159 14.48 18.53 -0.54
CA HIS A 159 14.97 18.43 -1.90
C HIS A 159 15.28 19.79 -2.54
N GLU A 160 14.52 20.83 -2.26
CA GLU A 160 14.84 22.18 -2.77
C GLU A 160 16.18 22.69 -2.22
N GLN A 161 16.48 22.45 -0.94
CA GLN A 161 17.75 22.84 -0.35
C GLN A 161 18.91 21.99 -0.86
N LEU A 162 18.68 20.70 -1.15
CA LEU A 162 19.68 19.78 -1.66
C LEU A 162 19.98 19.99 -3.15
N CYS A 163 18.95 20.25 -3.95
CA CYS A 163 19.01 20.18 -5.42
C CYS A 163 18.73 21.53 -6.10
N GLY A 164 18.34 22.56 -5.34
CA GLY A 164 17.97 23.89 -5.87
C GLY A 164 16.59 23.95 -6.54
N VAL A 165 15.81 22.86 -6.48
CA VAL A 165 14.46 22.76 -7.04
C VAL A 165 13.58 21.87 -6.15
N PRO A 166 12.29 22.16 -5.98
CA PRO A 166 11.40 21.31 -5.19
C PRO A 166 11.20 19.94 -5.85
N LEU A 167 10.98 18.90 -5.03
CA LEU A 167 10.62 17.58 -5.53
C LEU A 167 9.14 17.57 -5.89
N GLN A 168 8.84 17.54 -7.18
CA GLN A 168 7.48 17.50 -7.69
C GLN A 168 6.89 16.08 -7.56
N GLY A 169 5.59 16.02 -7.26
CA GLY A 169 4.83 14.79 -7.12
C GLY A 169 4.11 14.69 -5.78
N ARG A 170 3.23 13.70 -5.68
CA ARG A 170 2.49 13.40 -4.44
C ARG A 170 2.74 11.97 -4.00
N VAL A 171 2.87 11.78 -2.70
CA VAL A 171 2.77 10.47 -2.06
C VAL A 171 1.41 10.34 -1.40
N VAL A 172 0.74 9.22 -1.63
CA VAL A 172 -0.56 8.89 -1.05
C VAL A 172 -0.39 7.67 -0.17
N VAL A 173 -0.74 7.73 1.12
CA VAL A 173 -0.94 6.52 1.92
C VAL A 173 -2.42 6.16 1.83
N LEU A 174 -2.72 5.02 1.20
CA LEU A 174 -4.08 4.52 1.06
C LEU A 174 -4.30 3.40 2.06
N GLY A 175 -5.15 3.66 3.06
CA GLY A 175 -5.62 2.65 4.00
C GLY A 175 -6.56 1.67 3.32
N THR A 176 -6.15 0.41 3.24
CA THR A 176 -6.84 -0.66 2.54
C THR A 176 -7.27 -1.74 3.54
N PRO A 177 -8.46 -1.59 4.18
CA PRO A 177 -8.95 -2.54 5.17
C PRO A 177 -9.36 -3.87 4.53
N ALA A 178 -9.65 -4.87 5.36
CA ALA A 178 -10.34 -6.08 4.97
C ALA A 178 -9.68 -6.84 3.80
N GLU A 179 -8.36 -6.99 3.81
CA GLU A 179 -7.64 -7.82 2.83
C GLU A 179 -8.05 -9.28 2.96
N GLU A 180 -8.17 -9.78 4.20
CA GLU A 180 -8.42 -11.19 4.51
C GLU A 180 -9.87 -11.59 4.26
N GLY A 181 -10.17 -11.80 2.98
CA GLY A 181 -11.46 -12.27 2.48
C GLY A 181 -12.57 -11.21 2.43
N GLY A 182 -12.28 -9.96 2.80
CA GLY A 182 -13.24 -8.84 2.67
C GLY A 182 -13.14 -8.08 1.35
N MET A 183 -12.07 -8.29 0.58
CA MET A 183 -11.84 -7.66 -0.73
C MET A 183 -11.81 -6.12 -0.66
N GLY A 184 -11.36 -5.51 0.44
CA GLY A 184 -11.45 -4.06 0.62
C GLY A 184 -10.76 -3.24 -0.48
N LYS A 185 -9.62 -3.70 -1.01
CA LYS A 185 -8.96 -3.06 -2.17
C LYS A 185 -9.81 -3.08 -3.44
N GLU A 186 -10.56 -4.14 -3.66
CA GLU A 186 -11.45 -4.24 -4.81
C GLU A 186 -12.60 -3.25 -4.70
N LEU A 187 -13.21 -3.14 -3.51
CA LEU A 187 -14.26 -2.15 -3.22
C LEU A 187 -13.74 -0.73 -3.42
N LEU A 188 -12.54 -0.42 -2.91
CA LEU A 188 -11.87 0.86 -3.10
C LEU A 188 -11.56 1.13 -4.59
N LEU A 189 -11.03 0.13 -5.32
CA LEU A 189 -10.71 0.25 -6.74
C LEU A 189 -11.97 0.54 -7.58
N ARG A 190 -13.06 -0.19 -7.34
CA ARG A 190 -14.34 0.02 -8.04
C ARG A 190 -14.92 1.41 -7.78
N ALA A 191 -14.66 1.99 -6.61
CA ALA A 191 -15.09 3.32 -6.21
C ALA A 191 -14.12 4.44 -6.63
N GLY A 192 -13.08 4.15 -7.42
CA GLY A 192 -12.15 5.16 -7.95
C GLY A 192 -11.06 5.60 -6.97
N ALA A 193 -10.78 4.84 -5.91
CA ALA A 193 -9.77 5.19 -4.90
C ALA A 193 -8.34 5.35 -5.46
N LEU A 194 -8.06 4.76 -6.62
CA LEU A 194 -6.77 4.84 -7.32
C LEU A 194 -6.81 5.72 -8.57
N ASP A 195 -7.90 6.46 -8.80
CA ASP A 195 -7.97 7.40 -9.93
C ASP A 195 -6.90 8.50 -9.76
N GLY A 196 -6.14 8.73 -10.83
CA GLY A 196 -5.02 9.68 -10.84
C GLY A 196 -3.76 9.20 -10.11
N VAL A 197 -3.70 7.95 -9.64
CA VAL A 197 -2.47 7.33 -9.12
C VAL A 197 -1.65 6.78 -10.29
N ASP A 198 -0.37 7.16 -10.39
CA ASP A 198 0.54 6.70 -11.45
C ASP A 198 1.16 5.33 -11.15
N ALA A 199 1.45 5.08 -9.87
CA ALA A 199 2.01 3.82 -9.39
C ALA A 199 1.50 3.49 -7.98
N ALA A 200 1.27 2.21 -7.70
CA ALA A 200 0.99 1.72 -6.35
C ALA A 200 2.11 0.80 -5.88
N LEU A 201 2.52 0.97 -4.61
CA LEU A 201 3.59 0.24 -3.92
C LEU A 201 3.08 -0.38 -2.63
N MET A 202 3.55 -1.57 -2.34
CA MET A 202 3.28 -2.29 -1.09
C MET A 202 4.45 -3.23 -0.77
N ALA A 203 4.67 -3.47 0.52
CA ALA A 203 5.55 -4.51 1.03
C ALA A 203 4.77 -5.47 1.93
N HIS A 204 4.84 -6.76 1.63
CA HIS A 204 4.25 -7.82 2.46
C HIS A 204 5.37 -8.58 3.19
N PRO A 205 5.26 -8.84 4.50
CA PRO A 205 6.22 -9.66 5.22
C PRO A 205 6.17 -11.11 4.73
N GLU A 206 7.34 -11.69 4.49
CA GLU A 206 7.51 -13.05 3.98
C GLU A 206 8.78 -13.68 4.57
N LYS A 207 8.96 -15.00 4.39
CA LYS A 207 10.17 -15.70 4.84
C LYS A 207 11.47 -15.25 4.14
N GLY A 208 11.36 -14.50 3.05
CA GLY A 208 12.50 -13.94 2.34
C GLY A 208 12.08 -12.86 1.33
N SER A 209 13.04 -12.08 0.85
CA SER A 209 12.78 -11.06 -0.18
C SER A 209 12.51 -11.70 -1.53
N ALA A 210 11.44 -11.27 -2.18
CA ALA A 210 11.20 -11.53 -3.60
C ALA A 210 10.79 -10.23 -4.30
N LEU A 211 11.50 -9.86 -5.37
CA LEU A 211 11.13 -8.74 -6.25
C LEU A 211 9.99 -9.11 -7.21
N ARG A 212 9.75 -10.40 -7.42
CA ARG A 212 8.69 -10.93 -8.28
C ARG A 212 8.01 -12.08 -7.55
N VAL A 213 6.78 -11.84 -7.10
CA VAL A 213 5.93 -12.89 -6.54
C VAL A 213 5.20 -13.59 -7.69
N VAL A 214 5.20 -14.92 -7.70
CA VAL A 214 4.60 -15.73 -8.77
C VAL A 214 3.06 -15.69 -8.72
N LEU A 215 2.48 -15.37 -7.55
CA LEU A 215 1.05 -15.16 -7.33
C LEU A 215 0.83 -13.76 -6.78
N SER A 216 0.27 -12.86 -7.60
CA SER A 216 -0.01 -11.47 -7.20
C SER A 216 -1.48 -11.20 -6.90
N ALA A 217 -2.36 -12.20 -7.10
CA ALA A 217 -3.79 -12.07 -6.89
C ALA A 217 -4.40 -13.46 -6.69
N ARG A 218 -5.49 -13.52 -5.90
CA ARG A 218 -6.35 -14.70 -5.77
C ARG A 218 -7.69 -14.41 -6.45
N CYS A 219 -8.14 -15.34 -7.29
CA CYS A 219 -9.52 -15.40 -7.77
C CYS A 219 -10.20 -16.57 -7.05
N GLY A 220 -11.26 -16.30 -6.29
CA GLY A 220 -12.07 -17.34 -5.65
C GLY A 220 -13.20 -17.76 -6.59
N VAL A 221 -13.36 -19.08 -6.79
CA VAL A 221 -14.52 -19.66 -7.47
C VAL A 221 -15.24 -20.55 -6.45
N THR A 222 -16.51 -20.25 -6.20
CA THR A 222 -17.38 -21.10 -5.37
C THR A 222 -18.28 -21.91 -6.28
N ALA A 223 -18.20 -23.24 -6.18
CA ALA A 223 -19.12 -24.15 -6.85
C ALA A 223 -19.99 -24.83 -5.79
N LEU A 224 -21.31 -24.76 -5.99
CA LEU A 224 -22.27 -25.55 -5.21
C LEU A 224 -22.49 -26.88 -5.94
N PHE A 225 -22.33 -27.98 -5.23
CA PHE A 225 -22.66 -29.31 -5.74
C PHE A 225 -23.88 -29.82 -4.99
N GLU A 226 -24.95 -30.06 -5.73
CA GLU A 226 -26.14 -30.75 -5.23
C GLU A 226 -26.09 -32.19 -5.72
N TYR A 227 -26.32 -33.13 -4.82
CA TYR A 227 -26.44 -34.55 -5.14
C TYR A 227 -27.79 -35.07 -4.65
N ALA A 228 -28.48 -35.80 -5.52
CA ALA A 228 -29.62 -36.61 -5.15
C ALA A 228 -29.15 -38.08 -5.12
N GLY A 229 -29.18 -38.69 -3.94
CA GLY A 229 -28.95 -40.12 -3.76
C GLY A 229 -30.24 -40.81 -3.34
N GLU A 230 -30.41 -42.05 -3.76
CA GLU A 230 -31.43 -42.94 -3.19
C GLU A 230 -30.79 -43.80 -2.09
N GLU A 231 -31.44 -43.86 -0.93
CA GLU A 231 -31.01 -44.71 0.19
C GLU A 231 -31.40 -46.16 -0.14
N HIS A 232 -30.40 -47.00 -0.42
CA HIS A 232 -30.62 -48.43 -0.60
C HIS A 232 -30.50 -49.15 0.75
N ASP A 233 -31.63 -49.62 1.27
CA ASP A 233 -31.68 -50.47 2.46
C ASP A 233 -31.04 -51.83 2.12
N VAL A 234 -29.82 -52.05 2.62
CA VAL A 234 -29.14 -53.32 2.50
C VAL A 234 -29.75 -54.25 3.53
N GLN A 235 -30.86 -54.92 3.16
CA GLN A 235 -31.39 -55.99 4.00
C GLN A 235 -30.30 -57.04 4.22
N SER A 236 -29.97 -57.25 5.49
CA SER A 236 -29.01 -58.24 5.95
C SER A 236 -29.43 -59.62 5.42
N ARG A 237 -28.56 -60.22 4.60
CA ARG A 237 -28.67 -61.64 4.26
C ARG A 237 -28.39 -62.43 5.55
N ALA A 238 -29.45 -62.99 6.12
CA ALA A 238 -29.39 -64.01 7.16
C ALA A 238 -28.78 -65.32 6.62
#